data_AF-A0A950N3V6-F1
#
_entry.id   AF-A0A950N3V6-F1
#
_cell.length_a   1.000
_cell.length_b   1.000
_cell.length_c   1.000
_cell.angle_alpha   90.00
_cell.angle_beta   90.00
_cell.angle_gamma   90.00
#
_symmetry.space_group_name_H-M   'P 1'
#
loop_
_entity.id
_entity.type
_entity.pdbx_description
1 polymer ?
#
loop_
_entity_poly.entity_id
_entity_poly.type
_entity_poly.pdbx_seq_one_letter_code
_entity_poly.pdbx_strand_id
1 'polypeptide(L)'
;MLRPPEKQHGPWVDRVMGQLTAGLSTLDAELPGTGWIGADLGLADVTVACAFGFAHDVLADIVETGRYPNLGAFCARAEALSAFRAAPPEDGVTASAIAD
;
A
#
# COMPACT_ATOMS: atom_id res chain seq x y z
N MET A 1 5.12 12.77 6.48
CA MET A 1 6.16 13.81 6.26
C MET A 1 7.54 13.24 6.57
N LEU A 2 8.54 13.45 5.69
CA LEU A 2 9.92 12.98 5.92
C LEU A 2 10.68 13.90 6.89
N ARG A 3 11.78 13.40 7.47
CA ARG A 3 12.65 14.20 8.37
C ARG A 3 13.30 15.36 7.59
N PRO A 4 13.66 16.49 8.25
CA PRO A 4 14.40 17.58 7.61
C PRO A 4 15.67 17.10 6.90
N PRO A 5 16.08 17.72 5.77
CA PRO A 5 17.21 17.27 4.96
C PRO A 5 18.52 17.08 5.75
N GLU A 6 18.80 17.97 6.69
CA GLU A 6 19.98 17.91 7.56
C GLU A 6 19.97 16.73 8.54
N LYS A 7 18.83 16.05 8.69
CA LYS A 7 18.64 14.82 9.50
C LYS A 7 18.47 13.57 8.64
N GLN A 8 18.67 13.67 7.32
CA GLN A 8 18.63 12.54 6.41
C GLN A 8 20.05 12.04 6.14
N HIS A 9 20.30 10.76 6.41
CA HIS A 9 21.56 10.14 6.05
C HIS A 9 21.44 9.53 4.65
N GLY A 10 22.04 10.18 3.65
CA GLY A 10 21.91 9.82 2.23
C GLY A 10 22.08 8.32 1.94
N PRO A 11 23.21 7.68 2.34
CA PRO A 11 23.43 6.26 2.10
C PRO A 11 22.36 5.34 2.71
N TRP A 12 21.78 5.74 3.85
CA TRP A 12 20.67 5.02 4.44
C TRP A 12 19.42 5.19 3.59
N VAL A 13 19.07 6.42 3.21
CA VAL A 13 17.91 6.72 2.35
C VAL A 13 17.98 5.92 1.07
N ASP A 14 19.12 5.98 0.35
CA ASP A 14 19.32 5.25 -0.90
C ASP A 14 19.07 3.75 -0.73
N ARG A 15 19.57 3.16 0.37
CA ARG A 15 19.35 1.76 0.70
C ARG A 15 17.86 1.45 0.92
N VAL A 16 17.15 2.20 1.77
CA VAL A 16 15.73 1.91 2.06
C VAL A 16 14.87 2.14 0.83
N MET A 17 15.19 3.13 0.00
CA MET A 17 14.51 3.36 -1.27
C MET A 17 14.73 2.22 -2.27
N GLY A 18 15.94 1.67 -2.32
CA GLY A 18 16.23 0.45 -3.09
C GLY A 18 15.40 -0.74 -2.60
N GLN A 19 15.27 -0.92 -1.28
CA GLN A 19 14.45 -1.98 -0.70
C GLN A 19 12.96 -1.80 -0.99
N LEU A 20 12.44 -0.58 -0.88
CA LEU A 20 11.05 -0.26 -1.20
C LEU A 20 10.74 -0.60 -2.67
N THR A 21 11.50 -0.03 -3.60
CA THR A 21 11.26 -0.23 -5.03
C THR A 21 11.40 -1.69 -5.45
N ALA A 22 12.40 -2.41 -4.92
CA ALA A 22 12.55 -3.85 -5.17
C ALA A 22 11.36 -4.65 -4.62
N GLY A 23 10.91 -4.36 -3.40
CA GLY A 23 9.75 -5.04 -2.81
C GLY A 23 8.45 -4.79 -3.59
N LEU A 24 8.21 -3.56 -4.02
CA LEU A 24 7.04 -3.20 -4.84
C LEU A 24 7.07 -3.91 -6.20
N SER A 25 8.23 -3.96 -6.86
CA SER A 25 8.38 -4.69 -8.13
C SER A 25 8.12 -6.20 -7.96
N THR A 26 8.60 -6.81 -6.87
CA THR A 26 8.35 -8.23 -6.59
C THR A 26 6.86 -8.48 -6.33
N LEU A 27 6.20 -7.62 -5.55
CA LEU A 27 4.75 -7.74 -5.32
C LEU A 27 3.96 -7.60 -6.63
N ASP A 28 4.30 -6.62 -7.47
CA ASP A 28 3.66 -6.43 -8.77
C ASP A 28 3.80 -7.67 -9.67
N ALA A 29 4.95 -8.33 -9.66
CA ALA A 29 5.19 -9.53 -10.46
C ALA A 29 4.46 -10.79 -9.93
N GLU A 30 4.36 -10.95 -8.61
CA GLU A 30 3.92 -12.20 -7.97
C GLU A 30 2.45 -12.20 -7.55
N LEU A 31 1.83 -11.03 -7.40
CA LEU A 31 0.43 -10.95 -6.99
C LEU A 31 -0.52 -11.55 -8.05
N PRO A 32 -1.63 -12.15 -7.63
CA PRO A 32 -2.59 -12.69 -8.56
C PRO A 32 -3.28 -11.57 -9.34
N GLY A 33 -3.34 -11.71 -10.67
CA GLY A 33 -4.00 -10.76 -11.56
C GLY A 33 -5.51 -10.63 -11.28
N THR A 34 -6.12 -11.62 -10.64
CA THR A 34 -7.51 -11.62 -10.20
C THR A 34 -7.65 -12.35 -8.86
N GLY A 35 -8.59 -11.93 -8.02
CA GLY A 35 -8.82 -12.57 -6.72
C GLY A 35 -7.82 -12.13 -5.66
N TRP A 36 -7.52 -13.03 -4.71
CA TRP A 36 -6.71 -12.79 -3.53
C TRP A 36 -5.52 -13.74 -3.51
N ILE A 37 -4.51 -13.46 -2.66
CA ILE A 37 -3.31 -14.30 -2.50
C ILE A 37 -3.69 -15.71 -2.08
N GLY A 38 -4.70 -15.83 -1.20
CA GLY A 38 -5.36 -17.09 -0.86
C GLY A 38 -6.63 -17.33 -1.68
N ALA A 39 -7.39 -18.36 -1.30
CA ALA A 39 -8.72 -18.60 -1.88
C ALA A 39 -9.69 -17.44 -1.58
N ASP A 40 -9.64 -16.93 -0.34
CA ASP A 40 -10.44 -15.82 0.16
C ASP A 40 -9.53 -14.66 0.59
N LEU A 41 -10.14 -13.48 0.78
CA LEU A 41 -9.45 -12.30 1.31
C LEU A 41 -8.85 -12.63 2.68
N GLY A 42 -7.54 -12.41 2.83
CA GLY A 42 -6.82 -12.66 4.07
C GLY A 42 -5.94 -11.50 4.51
N LEU A 43 -5.22 -11.72 5.62
CA LEU A 43 -4.32 -10.73 6.20
C LEU A 43 -3.21 -10.29 5.24
N ALA A 44 -2.72 -11.19 4.38
CA ALA A 44 -1.70 -10.86 3.39
C ALA A 44 -2.22 -9.80 2.39
N ASP A 45 -3.45 -9.95 1.91
CA ASP A 45 -4.08 -9.00 0.99
C ASP A 45 -4.27 -7.64 1.65
N VAL A 46 -4.79 -7.64 2.89
CA VAL A 46 -4.98 -6.41 3.67
C VAL A 46 -3.65 -5.68 3.89
N THR A 47 -2.61 -6.43 4.26
CA THR A 47 -1.28 -5.88 4.51
C THR A 47 -0.70 -5.23 3.25
N VAL A 48 -0.80 -5.90 2.11
CA VAL A 48 -0.31 -5.37 0.83
C VAL A 48 -1.05 -4.09 0.45
N ALA A 49 -2.38 -4.10 0.51
CA ALA A 49 -3.20 -2.94 0.14
C ALA A 49 -2.90 -1.73 1.04
N CYS A 50 -2.88 -1.91 2.37
CA CYS A 50 -2.56 -0.83 3.29
C CYS A 50 -1.12 -0.31 3.12
N ALA A 51 -0.15 -1.20 2.94
CA ALA A 51 1.25 -0.80 2.78
C ALA A 51 1.46 -0.02 1.47
N PHE A 52 0.83 -0.44 0.37
CA PHE A 52 0.93 0.25 -0.90
C PHE A 52 0.21 1.60 -0.88
N GLY A 53 -1.02 1.66 -0.36
CA GLY A 53 -1.76 2.92 -0.21
C GLY A 53 -1.00 3.95 0.63
N PHE A 54 -0.48 3.54 1.79
CA PHE A 54 0.36 4.42 2.61
C PHE A 54 1.62 4.89 1.88
N ALA A 55 2.30 3.99 1.17
CA ALA A 55 3.51 4.34 0.44
C ALA A 55 3.22 5.30 -0.72
N HIS A 56 2.08 5.14 -1.41
CA HIS A 56 1.59 6.07 -2.44
C HIS A 56 1.31 7.46 -1.84
N ASP A 57 0.57 7.53 -0.73
CA ASP A 57 0.20 8.80 -0.10
C ASP A 57 1.43 9.58 0.42
N VAL A 58 2.43 8.87 0.95
CA VAL A 58 3.62 9.51 1.54
C VAL A 58 4.70 9.81 0.50
N LEU A 59 4.79 9.02 -0.58
CA LEU A 59 5.88 9.05 -1.57
C LEU A 59 5.33 8.97 -3.02
N ALA A 60 4.33 9.77 -3.35
CA ALA A 60 3.63 9.73 -4.65
C ALA A 60 4.57 9.81 -5.87
N ASP A 61 5.66 10.59 -5.78
CA ASP A 61 6.66 10.71 -6.86
C ASP A 61 7.44 9.42 -7.13
N ILE A 62 7.42 8.47 -6.19
CA ILE A 62 8.21 7.24 -6.21
C ILE A 62 7.30 6.01 -6.40
N VAL A 63 6.16 6.03 -5.72
CA VAL A 63 5.17 4.95 -5.70
C VAL A 63 3.98 5.36 -6.56
N GLU A 64 4.22 5.47 -7.86
CA GLU A 64 3.16 5.73 -8.84
C GLU A 64 2.48 4.42 -9.23
N THR A 65 1.14 4.39 -9.25
CA THR A 65 0.35 3.20 -9.60
C THR A 65 0.65 2.69 -11.01
N GLY A 66 0.96 3.58 -11.95
CA GLY A 66 1.33 3.23 -13.32
C GLY A 66 2.65 2.46 -13.43
N ARG A 67 3.52 2.54 -12.43
CA ARG A 67 4.79 1.79 -12.38
C ARG A 67 4.61 0.34 -11.93
N TYR A 68 3.50 0.06 -11.23
CA TYR A 68 3.19 -1.23 -10.64
C TYR A 68 1.72 -1.60 -10.97
N PRO A 69 1.40 -1.88 -12.24
CA PRO A 69 0.02 -1.98 -12.72
C PRO A 69 -0.77 -3.14 -12.09
N ASN A 70 -0.15 -4.28 -11.81
CA ASN A 70 -0.81 -5.43 -11.20
C ASN A 70 -1.04 -5.20 -9.70
N LEU A 71 -0.04 -4.67 -8.99
CA LEU A 71 -0.16 -4.28 -7.60
C LEU A 71 -1.19 -3.14 -7.42
N GLY A 72 -1.20 -2.17 -8.32
CA GLY A 72 -2.19 -1.10 -8.34
C GLY A 72 -3.60 -1.65 -8.54
N ALA A 73 -3.81 -2.55 -9.50
CA ALA A 73 -5.09 -3.22 -9.72
C ALA A 73 -5.50 -4.09 -8.52
N PHE A 74 -4.54 -4.75 -7.87
CA PHE A 74 -4.76 -5.52 -6.65
C PHE A 74 -5.28 -4.63 -5.52
N CYS A 75 -4.62 -3.50 -5.25
CA CYS A 75 -5.01 -2.57 -4.20
C CYS A 75 -6.37 -1.90 -4.51
N ALA A 76 -6.62 -1.54 -5.78
CA ALA A 76 -7.92 -0.98 -6.19
C ALA A 76 -9.09 -1.94 -5.94
N ARG A 77 -8.89 -3.27 -6.10
CA ARG A 77 -9.91 -4.26 -5.71
C ARG A 77 -10.14 -4.27 -4.21
N ALA A 78 -9.08 -4.22 -3.41
CA ALA A 78 -9.19 -4.22 -1.95
C ALA A 78 -9.91 -2.96 -1.44
N GLU A 79 -9.55 -1.79 -1.94
CA GLU A 79 -10.16 -0.50 -1.57
C GLU A 79 -11.64 -0.38 -2.00
N ALA A 80 -12.08 -1.16 -2.99
CA ALA A 80 -13.49 -1.24 -3.37
C ALA A 80 -14.36 -1.99 -2.34
N LEU A 81 -13.76 -2.75 -1.42
CA LEU A 81 -14.48 -3.51 -0.39
C LEU A 81 -15.10 -2.59 0.65
N SER A 82 -16.27 -2.99 1.18
CA SER A 82 -16.95 -2.26 2.25
C SER A 82 -16.09 -2.08 3.50
N ALA A 83 -15.30 -3.09 3.86
CA ALA A 83 -14.39 -3.05 5.00
C ALA A 83 -13.31 -1.97 4.86
N PHE A 84 -12.73 -1.81 3.67
CA PHE A 84 -11.75 -0.76 3.40
C PHE A 84 -12.39 0.62 3.41
N ARG A 85 -13.55 0.79 2.76
CA ARG A 85 -14.28 2.07 2.76
C ARG A 85 -14.73 2.51 4.16
N ALA A 86 -14.95 1.56 5.07
CA ALA A 86 -15.30 1.84 6.45
C ALA A 86 -14.11 2.34 7.27
N ALA A 87 -12.87 2.06 6.85
CA ALA A 87 -11.64 2.41 7.57
C ALA A 87 -10.68 3.21 6.67
N PRO A 88 -11.03 4.47 6.30
CA PRO A 88 -10.15 5.31 5.49
C PRO A 88 -8.86 5.67 6.26
N PRO A 89 -7.76 5.97 5.57
CA PRO A 89 -6.46 6.32 6.18
C PRO A 89 -6.44 7.76 6.75
N GLU A 90 -7.59 8.26 7.23
CA GLU A 90 -7.76 9.60 7.77
C GLU A 90 -7.81 9.54 9.31
N ASP A 91 -6.95 10.33 9.97
CA ASP A 91 -6.91 10.41 11.42
C ASP A 91 -8.28 10.86 11.99
N GLY A 92 -8.82 10.09 12.93
CA GLY A 92 -10.07 10.39 13.62
C GLY A 92 -11.35 9.93 12.92
N VAL A 93 -11.24 9.27 11.76
CA VAL A 93 -12.40 8.63 11.12
C VAL A 93 -12.58 7.21 11.66
N THR A 94 -13.58 7.01 12.51
CA THR A 94 -14.04 5.67 12.87
C THR A 94 -15.15 5.23 11.92
N ALA A 95 -15.07 4.01 11.38
CA ALA A 95 -16.23 3.33 10.82
C ALA A 95 -17.42 3.50 11.77
N SER A 96 -18.62 3.82 11.27
CA SER A 96 -19.81 3.68 12.10
C SER A 96 -19.83 2.26 12.66
N ALA A 97 -20.05 2.12 13.96
CA ALA A 97 -20.24 0.81 14.58
C ALA A 97 -21.27 0.05 13.74
N ILE A 98 -20.90 -1.14 13.25
CA ILE A 98 -21.87 -2.02 12.60
C ILE A 98 -22.89 -2.33 13.69
N ALA A 99 -24.07 -1.73 13.60
CA ALA A 99 -25.18 -2.06 14.48
C ALA A 99 -25.66 -3.47 14.14
N ASP A 100 -25.87 -4.27 15.19
CA ASP A 100 -26.31 -5.69 15.12
C ASP A 100 -27.61 -5.90 14.34
#